data_AF-A0A9X3H0L0-F1
#
_entry.id   AF-A0A9X3H0L0-F1
#
_cell.length_a   1.000
_cell.length_b   1.000
_cell.length_c   1.000
_cell.angle_alpha   90.00
_cell.angle_beta   90.00
_cell.angle_gamma   90.00
#
_symmetry.space_group_name_H-M   'P 1'
#
loop_
_entity.id
_entity.type
_entity.pdbx_description
1 polymer ?
#
loop_
_entity_poly.entity_id
_entity_poly.type
_entity_poly.pdbx_seq_one_letter_code
_entity_poly.pdbx_strand_id
1 'polypeptide(L)'
;MTDLERVTVGSISKCAPSSDKVIEYDRRNLALYAALIEAEDSGRDWREVATSIMRLDRGQVDAEGCWRSHLERARWIIGDGMEAAVNAFCHPSQGNRRD
;
A
#
# COMPACT_ATOMS: atom_id res chain seq x y z
N MET A 1 3.71 19.55 9.50
CA MET A 1 3.92 18.21 10.07
C MET A 1 2.55 17.57 10.10
N THR A 2 2.18 16.91 9.01
CA THR A 2 0.81 16.48 8.76
C THR A 2 0.41 15.44 9.80
N ASP A 3 -0.73 15.67 10.45
CA ASP A 3 -1.33 14.77 11.44
C ASP A 3 -1.83 13.49 10.74
N LEU A 4 -0.90 12.56 10.49
CA LEU A 4 -1.14 11.26 9.84
C LEU A 4 -1.75 10.23 10.81
N GLU A 5 -2.11 10.62 12.03
CA GLU A 5 -2.60 9.71 13.08
C GLU A 5 -3.96 9.06 12.77
N ARG A 6 -4.64 9.42 11.67
CA ARG A 6 -5.96 8.84 11.34
C ARG A 6 -6.13 8.35 9.91
N VAL A 7 -5.07 7.83 9.28
CA VAL A 7 -5.27 6.92 8.16
C VAL A 7 -5.77 5.58 8.71
N THR A 8 -7.09 5.39 8.74
CA THR A 8 -7.69 4.09 9.00
C THR A 8 -7.38 3.17 7.82
N VAL A 9 -6.28 2.42 7.91
CA VAL A 9 -5.94 1.38 6.93
C VAL A 9 -6.97 0.26 7.05
N GLY A 10 -7.70 -0.03 5.97
CA GLY A 10 -8.59 -1.18 5.90
C GLY A 10 -7.83 -2.50 6.07
N SER A 11 -8.53 -3.60 6.35
CA SER A 11 -7.86 -4.91 6.49
C SER A 11 -7.04 -5.26 5.24
N ILE A 12 -5.72 -5.44 5.43
CA ILE A 12 -4.77 -5.75 4.36
C ILE A 12 -4.61 -7.24 4.16
N SER A 13 -4.25 -7.65 2.93
CA SER A 13 -3.93 -9.04 2.64
C SER A 13 -2.56 -9.42 3.22
N LYS A 14 -2.30 -10.73 3.39
CA LYS A 14 -1.02 -11.22 3.93
C LYS A 14 0.20 -10.84 3.06
N CYS A 15 -0.01 -10.73 1.75
CA CYS A 15 1.01 -10.30 0.80
C CYS A 15 0.42 -9.26 -0.14
N ALA A 16 1.24 -8.31 -0.57
CA ALA A 16 0.85 -7.37 -1.61
C ALA A 16 0.77 -8.06 -2.99
N PRO A 17 0.02 -7.46 -3.94
CA PRO A 17 0.01 -7.93 -5.33
C PRO A 17 1.39 -7.83 -5.98
N SER A 18 1.73 -8.82 -6.81
CA SER A 18 2.99 -8.87 -7.57
C SER A 18 2.82 -8.63 -9.09
N SER A 19 1.61 -8.24 -9.53
CA SER A 19 1.33 -7.96 -10.95
C SER A 19 1.93 -6.64 -11.42
N ASP A 20 2.31 -6.59 -12.69
CA ASP A 20 2.69 -5.39 -13.45
C ASP A 20 1.55 -4.38 -13.71
N LYS A 21 0.35 -4.64 -13.18
CA LYS A 21 -0.83 -3.78 -13.32
C LYS A 21 -1.25 -3.24 -11.97
N VAL A 22 -1.74 -2.00 -11.97
CA VAL A 22 -2.42 -1.41 -10.83
C VAL A 22 -3.85 -1.95 -10.77
N ILE A 23 -4.22 -2.52 -9.62
CA ILE A 23 -5.54 -3.11 -9.40
C ILE A 23 -6.28 -2.36 -8.29
N GLU A 24 -7.57 -2.65 -8.12
CA GLU A 24 -8.41 -2.00 -7.09
C GLU A 24 -7.89 -2.20 -5.66
N TYR A 25 -7.06 -3.23 -5.42
CA TYR A 25 -6.34 -3.38 -4.15
C TYR A 25 -5.39 -2.22 -3.91
N ASP A 26 -4.58 -1.83 -4.90
CA ASP A 26 -3.61 -0.75 -4.78
C ASP A 26 -4.31 0.58 -4.53
N ARG A 27 -5.41 0.85 -5.26
CA ARG A 27 -6.23 2.05 -5.08
C ARG A 27 -6.74 2.21 -3.65
N ARG A 28 -7.24 1.12 -3.06
CA ARG A 28 -7.73 1.09 -1.67
C ARG A 28 -6.62 1.26 -0.64
N ASN A 29 -5.38 0.90 -0.99
CA ASN A 29 -4.23 0.91 -0.08
C ASN A 29 -3.23 2.05 -0.37
N LEU A 30 -3.59 3.05 -1.18
CA LEU A 30 -2.69 4.16 -1.51
C LEU A 30 -2.20 4.93 -0.29
N ALA A 31 -3.08 5.22 0.67
CA ALA A 31 -2.70 5.92 1.88
C ALA A 31 -1.74 5.10 2.76
N LEU A 32 -1.90 3.77 2.77
CA LEU A 32 -0.94 2.87 3.41
C LEU A 32 0.41 2.93 2.69
N TYR A 33 0.45 2.82 1.37
CA TYR A 33 1.69 2.88 0.60
C TYR A 33 2.45 4.18 0.84
N ALA A 34 1.76 5.32 0.85
CA ALA A 34 2.37 6.61 1.17
C ALA A 34 2.99 6.62 2.58
N ALA A 35 2.27 6.13 3.59
CA ALA A 35 2.77 6.05 4.96
C ALA A 35 3.97 5.09 5.12
N LEU A 36 4.03 4.00 4.34
CA LEU A 36 5.17 3.08 4.33
C LEU A 36 6.42 3.74 3.74
N ILE A 37 6.28 4.48 2.65
CA ILE A 37 7.39 5.22 2.03
C ILE A 37 7.92 6.30 2.97
N GLU A 38 7.04 7.11 3.55
CA GLU A 38 7.46 8.14 4.52
C GLU A 38 8.17 7.53 5.74
N ALA A 39 7.67 6.40 6.24
CA ALA A 39 8.29 5.72 7.37
C ALA A 39 9.68 5.15 7.02
N GLU A 40 9.85 4.63 5.81
CA GLU A 40 11.14 4.20 5.29
C GLU A 40 12.13 5.36 5.12
N ASP A 41 11.70 6.47 4.51
CA ASP A 41 12.51 7.67 4.34
C ASP A 41 12.93 8.29 5.68
N SER A 42 12.08 8.12 6.70
CA SER A 42 12.37 8.53 8.08
C SER A 42 13.25 7.53 8.85
N GLY A 43 13.64 6.40 8.24
CA GLY A 43 14.47 5.36 8.85
C GLY A 43 13.80 4.62 10.01
N ARG A 44 12.47 4.56 10.05
CA ARG A 44 11.72 3.91 11.14
C ARG A 44 11.88 2.39 11.11
N ASP A 45 11.94 1.76 12.28
CA ASP A 45 12.03 0.30 12.39
C ASP A 45 10.75 -0.36 11.83
N TRP A 46 10.95 -1.37 10.99
CA TRP A 46 9.85 -2.04 10.31
C TRP A 46 8.83 -2.66 11.26
N ARG A 47 9.23 -3.08 12.47
CA ARG A 47 8.31 -3.67 13.48
C ARG A 47 7.43 -2.60 14.10
N GLU A 48 7.89 -1.37 14.21
CA GLU A 48 7.06 -0.25 14.64
C GLU A 48 6.06 0.13 13.56
N VAL A 49 6.51 0.19 12.30
CA VAL A 49 5.66 0.48 11.14
C VAL A 49 4.59 -0.60 10.95
N ALA A 50 4.98 -1.88 10.96
CA ALA A 50 4.07 -3.01 10.83
C ALA A 50 2.96 -3.00 11.90
N THR A 51 3.29 -2.72 13.16
CA THR A 51 2.28 -2.68 14.23
C THR A 51 1.46 -1.38 14.23
N SER A 52 2.08 -0.22 14.01
CA SER A 52 1.40 1.09 14.10
C SER A 52 0.56 1.42 12.86
N ILE A 53 1.10 1.19 11.67
CA ILE A 53 0.49 1.56 10.39
C ILE A 53 -0.31 0.39 9.81
N MET A 54 0.29 -0.81 9.73
CA MET A 54 -0.34 -1.98 9.11
C MET A 54 -1.20 -2.80 10.07
N ARG A 55 -1.20 -2.45 11.36
CA ARG A 55 -1.93 -3.15 12.44
C ARG A 55 -1.62 -4.65 12.50
N LEU A 56 -0.41 -5.04 12.09
CA LEU A 56 0.07 -6.41 12.17
C LEU A 56 0.47 -6.74 13.61
N ASP A 57 0.10 -7.94 14.06
CA ASP A 57 0.59 -8.51 15.31
C ASP A 57 2.04 -8.99 15.12
N ARG A 58 2.93 -8.60 16.04
CA ARG A 58 4.34 -9.04 16.05
C ARG A 58 4.48 -10.55 16.25
N GLY A 59 3.51 -11.20 16.89
CA GLY A 59 3.46 -12.65 17.06
C GLY A 59 2.93 -13.40 15.84
N GLN A 60 2.42 -12.70 14.82
CA GLN A 60 1.91 -13.34 13.63
C GLN A 60 3.07 -13.89 12.79
N VAL A 61 2.96 -15.18 12.43
CA VAL A 61 3.86 -15.81 11.45
C VAL A 61 3.81 -14.98 10.16
N ASP A 62 4.98 -14.51 9.72
CA ASP A 62 5.23 -13.74 8.49
C ASP A 62 4.82 -12.25 8.50
N ALA A 63 4.79 -11.59 9.67
CA ALA A 63 4.58 -10.14 9.75
C ALA A 63 5.64 -9.34 8.95
N GLU A 64 6.88 -9.81 8.94
CA GLU A 64 7.97 -9.19 8.16
C GLU A 64 7.75 -9.33 6.65
N GLY A 65 7.36 -10.51 6.17
CA GLY A 65 7.06 -10.73 4.75
C GLY A 65 5.87 -9.92 4.28
N CYS A 66 4.82 -9.81 5.12
CA CYS A 66 3.70 -8.91 4.86
C CYS A 66 4.16 -7.46 4.72
N TRP A 67 4.89 -6.93 5.71
CA TRP A 67 5.44 -5.56 5.65
C TRP A 67 6.29 -5.33 4.39
N ARG A 68 7.25 -6.23 4.14
CA ARG A 68 8.19 -6.10 3.03
C ARG A 68 7.48 -6.12 1.67
N SER A 69 6.54 -7.04 1.46
CA SER A 69 5.81 -7.12 0.18
C SER A 69 5.00 -5.85 -0.10
N HIS A 70 4.39 -5.24 0.93
CA HIS A 70 3.66 -3.99 0.77
C HIS A 70 4.58 -2.79 0.54
N LEU A 71 5.76 -2.76 1.16
CA LEU A 71 6.76 -1.73 0.90
C LEU A 71 7.33 -1.85 -0.52
N GLU A 72 7.66 -3.07 -0.97
CA GLU A 72 8.08 -3.32 -2.36
C GLU A 72 7.00 -2.88 -3.35
N ARG A 73 5.74 -3.20 -3.06
CA ARG A 73 4.62 -2.76 -3.90
C ARG A 73 4.47 -1.24 -3.91
N ALA A 74 4.61 -0.58 -2.76
CA ALA A 74 4.57 0.88 -2.65
C ALA A 74 5.66 1.54 -3.50
N ARG A 75 6.89 1.02 -3.43
CA ARG A 75 8.02 1.47 -4.26
C ARG A 75 7.76 1.29 -5.74
N TRP A 76 7.19 0.16 -6.14
CA TRP A 76 6.84 -0.06 -7.54
C TRP A 76 5.80 0.95 -8.03
N ILE A 77 4.74 1.23 -7.24
CA ILE A 77 3.71 2.21 -7.61
C ILE A 77 4.27 3.61 -7.88
N ILE A 78 5.28 4.05 -7.10
CA ILE A 78 5.91 5.37 -7.28
C ILE A 78 7.12 5.35 -8.23
N GLY A 79 7.55 4.17 -8.68
CA GLY A 79 8.64 3.96 -9.63
C GLY A 79 8.09 3.42 -10.96
N ASP A 80 8.50 2.21 -11.33
CA ASP A 80 8.16 1.58 -12.61
C ASP A 80 6.66 1.47 -12.89
N GLY A 81 5.84 1.37 -11.84
CA GLY A 81 4.38 1.30 -11.92
C GLY A 81 3.68 2.65 -12.00
N MET A 82 4.39 3.78 -11.98
CA MET A 82 3.80 5.12 -11.94
C MET A 82 2.92 5.40 -13.15
N GLU A 83 3.33 5.03 -14.36
CA GLU A 83 2.51 5.21 -15.57
C GLU A 83 1.20 4.41 -15.47
N ALA A 84 1.28 3.15 -15.03
CA ALA A 84 0.11 2.31 -14.81
C ALA A 84 -0.81 2.89 -13.73
N ALA A 85 -0.25 3.45 -12.66
CA ALA A 85 -0.98 4.11 -11.58
C ALA A 85 -1.72 5.37 -12.08
N VAL A 86 -1.05 6.23 -12.84
CA VAL A 86 -1.66 7.43 -13.44
C VAL A 86 -2.83 7.03 -14.34
N ASN A 87 -2.63 6.04 -15.22
CA ASN A 87 -3.69 5.55 -16.10
C ASN A 87 -4.87 4.94 -15.32
N ALA A 88 -4.60 4.16 -14.28
CA ALA A 88 -5.62 3.49 -13.47
C ALA A 88 -6.39 4.45 -12.54
N PHE A 89 -5.75 5.51 -12.04
CA PHE A 89 -6.39 6.46 -11.10
C PHE A 89 -7.05 7.65 -11.81
N CYS A 90 -6.53 8.09 -12.95
CA CYS A 90 -7.06 9.24 -13.68
C CYS A 90 -8.33 8.90 -14.48
N HIS A 91 -8.58 7.62 -14.76
CA HIS A 91 -9.82 7.15 -15.36
C HIS A 91 -10.63 6.34 -14.36
N PRO A 92 -11.74 6.86 -13.80
CA PRO A 92 -12.72 5.97 -13.18
C PRO A 92 -13.18 5.00 -14.27
N SER A 93 -13.06 3.71 -13.97
CA SER A 93 -13.56 2.61 -14.78
C SER A 93 -14.89 3.01 -15.42
N GLN A 94 -14.90 3.01 -16.76
CA GLN A 94 -16.12 3.19 -17.54
C GLN A 94 -17.17 2.24 -16.98
N GLY A 95 -18.16 2.82 -16.31
CA GLY A 95 -19.29 2.09 -15.77
C GLY A 95 -19.91 1.28 -16.89
N ASN A 96 -20.12 0.00 -16.59
CA ASN A 96 -20.96 -0.95 -17.30
C ASN A 96 -22.09 -0.26 -18.10
N ARG A 97 -21.86 0.02 -19.38
CA ARG A 97 -22.93 0.07 -20.37
C ARG A 97 -23.18 -1.37 -20.77
N ARG A 98 -24.19 -1.96 -20.14
CA ARG A 98 -25.02 -2.94 -20.83
C ARG A 98 -26.47 -2.44 -20.77
N ASP A 99 -26.91 -2.05 -21.96
CA ASP A 99 -28.23 -2.15 -22.57
C ASP A 99 -29.40 -2.66 -21.70
#